data_AF-A0AB36YA56-F1
#
_entry.id   AF-A0AB36YA56-F1
#
_cell.length_a   1.000
_cell.length_b   1.000
_cell.length_c   1.000
_cell.angle_alpha   90.00
_cell.angle_beta   90.00
_cell.angle_gamma   90.00
#
_symmetry.space_group_name_H-M   'P 1'
#
loop_
_entity.id
_entity.type
_entity.pdbx_description
1 polymer ?
#
loop_
_entity_poly.entity_id
_entity_poly.type
_entity_poly.pdbx_seq_one_letter_code
_entity_poly.pdbx_strand_id
1 'polypeptide(L)'
;MKLATPCKTTKTQRQPVCKHCKKRFRTTSATAIYCTRQCKQLAASTKRRTTRLARATNSAFLYHLAYECERAGTLQILTGHTVESLLALHDVYKLKLKANQYGQTKDFEISHIAPVQGHAFMGLYHAENLVVAPTNLNRAHGTKHYGHGLSISRSALVSKHAVEKGAPRKQTVERIIRFLGPDVVADLVKVAKIQSTQRHALTSWLQDHLDPTVPEHRDHLDSLDGMTTQALRALKATLEGKEGGTAFVVKTTTYTASDVFLLELERHSTYRPELAVVLGILRKRVAPFTSQHLSRVSLNALEQQAVFDLLHGQPVEAIQGVLDEYIARHTSITDRGERIPAYAPIVFTFSSKQTATPVIPAAQAPARVLERLMGFAESLDDSVPDVVPVMPLVRQPVAVDPLPWEQ
;
A
#
# COMPACT_ATOMS: atom_id res chain seq x y z
N MET A 1 75.53 10.36 -32.78
CA MET A 1 75.34 10.26 -31.31
C MET A 1 73.92 10.68 -30.97
N LYS A 2 73.07 9.76 -30.49
CA LYS A 2 71.70 10.09 -30.05
C LYS A 2 71.75 10.49 -28.56
N LEU A 3 71.40 11.75 -28.27
CA LEU A 3 71.26 12.26 -26.92
C LEU A 3 70.14 11.50 -26.20
N ALA A 4 70.49 10.87 -25.07
CA ALA A 4 69.54 10.22 -24.18
C ALA A 4 68.71 11.29 -23.45
N THR A 5 67.42 11.32 -23.72
CA THR A 5 66.45 12.13 -22.97
C THR A 5 66.32 11.57 -21.55
N PRO A 6 66.45 12.39 -20.48
CA PRO A 6 66.31 11.90 -19.12
C PRO A 6 64.85 11.48 -18.87
N CYS A 7 64.68 10.18 -18.62
CA CYS A 7 63.39 9.55 -18.39
C CYS A 7 63.06 9.57 -16.88
N LYS A 8 61.82 10.00 -16.56
CA LYS A 8 61.05 9.81 -15.31
C LYS A 8 61.27 10.84 -14.20
N THR A 9 60.36 11.80 -14.17
CA THR A 9 59.97 12.53 -12.95
C THR A 9 59.44 11.55 -11.90
N THR A 10 60.20 11.38 -10.82
CA THR A 10 59.78 10.60 -9.64
C THR A 10 58.60 11.28 -8.97
N LYS A 11 57.41 10.65 -9.05
CA LYS A 11 56.18 11.17 -8.43
C LYS A 11 56.38 11.30 -6.92
N THR A 12 56.14 12.50 -6.38
CA THR A 12 56.23 12.81 -4.95
C THR A 12 55.35 11.85 -4.13
N GLN A 13 55.97 11.05 -3.26
CA GLN A 13 55.24 10.17 -2.34
C GLN A 13 54.68 10.98 -1.16
N ARG A 14 53.39 10.80 -0.89
CA ARG A 14 52.67 11.42 0.22
C ARG A 14 52.32 10.38 1.28
N GLN A 15 52.13 10.84 2.52
CA GLN A 15 51.75 9.98 3.66
C GLN A 15 50.46 10.45 4.36
N PRO A 16 49.30 10.44 3.68
CA PRO A 16 48.02 10.79 4.30
C PRO A 16 47.61 9.79 5.41
N VAL A 17 46.72 10.25 6.30
CA VAL A 17 46.05 9.43 7.32
C VAL A 17 44.76 8.85 6.75
N CYS A 18 44.59 7.53 6.85
CA CYS A 18 43.36 6.85 6.40
C CYS A 18 42.16 7.31 7.24
N LYS A 19 41.08 7.80 6.60
CA LYS A 19 39.88 8.26 7.32
C LYS A 19 39.16 7.16 8.11
N HIS A 20 39.34 5.88 7.72
CA HIS A 20 38.73 4.71 8.36
C HIS A 20 39.55 4.20 9.56
N CYS A 21 40.70 3.57 9.29
CA CYS A 21 41.52 2.93 10.34
C CYS A 21 42.47 3.88 11.06
N LYS A 22 42.50 5.16 10.68
CA LYS A 22 43.36 6.22 11.25
C LYS A 22 44.87 5.96 11.14
N LYS A 23 45.30 4.93 10.41
CA LYS A 23 46.72 4.65 10.12
C LYS A 23 47.22 5.53 8.97
N ARG A 24 48.48 5.99 9.07
CA ARG A 24 49.19 6.65 7.95
C ARG A 24 49.50 5.62 6.87
N PHE A 25 49.41 6.01 5.60
CA PHE A 25 49.75 5.14 4.47
C PHE A 25 50.46 5.90 3.37
N ARG A 26 51.32 5.22 2.60
CA ARG A 26 52.06 5.83 1.50
C ARG A 26 51.26 5.77 0.21
N THR A 27 51.22 6.86 -0.54
CA THR A 27 50.57 6.91 -1.85
C THR A 27 51.19 7.98 -2.74
N THR A 28 51.17 7.76 -4.04
CA THR A 28 51.56 8.76 -5.06
C THR A 28 50.34 9.54 -5.58
N SER A 29 49.11 9.14 -5.21
CA SER A 29 47.89 9.83 -5.63
C SER A 29 47.54 10.96 -4.68
N ALA A 30 47.24 12.14 -5.23
CA ALA A 30 46.79 13.27 -4.43
C ALA A 30 45.37 13.11 -3.86
N THR A 31 44.56 12.22 -4.45
CA THR A 31 43.14 12.01 -4.11
C THR A 31 42.91 10.76 -3.25
N ALA A 32 43.96 10.03 -2.89
CA ALA A 32 43.82 8.82 -2.08
C ALA A 32 43.51 9.16 -0.62
N ILE A 33 42.34 8.71 -0.14
CA ILE A 33 41.80 8.98 1.20
C ILE A 33 41.91 7.75 2.13
N TYR A 34 41.98 6.55 1.56
CA TYR A 34 41.96 5.28 2.28
C TYR A 34 43.19 4.43 1.97
N CYS A 35 43.72 3.75 2.98
CA CYS A 35 44.92 2.92 2.82
C CYS A 35 44.69 1.65 1.99
N THR A 36 43.48 1.07 2.04
CA THR A 36 43.13 -0.16 1.33
C THR A 36 41.72 -0.09 0.75
N ARG A 37 41.44 -0.94 -0.25
CA ARG A 37 40.09 -1.13 -0.80
C ARG A 37 39.10 -1.58 0.28
N GLN A 38 39.53 -2.42 1.21
CA GLN A 38 38.73 -2.85 2.36
C GLN A 38 38.35 -1.67 3.25
N CYS A 39 39.31 -0.80 3.62
CA CYS A 39 39.02 0.41 4.41
C CYS A 39 38.04 1.35 3.69
N LYS A 40 38.15 1.48 2.36
CA LYS A 40 37.19 2.25 1.55
C LYS A 40 35.79 1.62 1.59
N GLN A 41 35.69 0.30 1.46
CA GLN A 41 34.42 -0.43 1.50
C GLN A 41 33.76 -0.37 2.88
N LEU A 42 34.53 -0.56 3.96
CA LEU A 42 34.04 -0.45 5.33
C LEU A 42 33.56 0.97 5.64
N ALA A 43 34.34 1.99 5.30
CA ALA A 43 33.92 3.39 5.47
C ALA A 43 32.62 3.70 4.69
N ALA A 44 32.51 3.21 3.46
CA ALA A 44 31.30 3.37 2.66
C ALA A 44 30.11 2.61 3.28
N SER A 45 30.33 1.42 3.84
CA SER A 45 29.30 0.65 4.55
C SER A 45 28.80 1.39 5.78
N THR A 46 29.70 1.89 6.63
CA THR A 46 29.37 2.69 7.82
C THR A 46 28.60 3.95 7.44
N LYS A 47 29.05 4.68 6.40
CA LYS A 47 28.31 5.86 5.91
C LYS A 47 26.91 5.49 5.42
N ARG A 48 26.76 4.39 4.69
CA ARG A 48 25.43 3.93 4.23
C ARG A 48 24.53 3.56 5.40
N ARG A 49 25.07 2.89 6.42
CA ARG A 49 24.34 2.54 7.65
C ARG A 49 23.85 3.79 8.37
N THR A 50 24.72 4.78 8.61
CA THR A 50 24.31 6.02 9.28
C THR A 50 23.26 6.79 8.49
N THR A 51 23.39 6.89 7.16
CA THR A 51 22.36 7.51 6.31
C THR A 51 21.02 6.75 6.34
N ARG A 52 21.02 5.42 6.47
CA ARG A 52 19.78 4.64 6.62
C ARG A 52 19.13 4.87 7.98
N LEU A 53 19.91 4.89 9.05
CA LEU A 53 19.42 5.20 10.38
C LEU A 53 18.84 6.62 10.46
N ALA A 54 19.52 7.62 9.88
CA ALA A 54 19.00 8.98 9.80
C ALA A 54 17.65 9.07 9.05
N ARG A 55 17.48 8.28 7.98
CA ARG A 55 16.18 8.15 7.30
C ARG A 55 15.13 7.49 8.17
N ALA A 56 15.47 6.42 8.90
CA ALA A 56 14.57 5.77 9.84
C ALA A 56 14.06 6.76 10.89
N THR A 57 14.97 7.49 11.54
CA THR A 57 14.66 8.45 12.61
C THR A 57 13.63 9.49 12.19
N ASN A 58 13.63 9.89 10.92
CA ASN A 58 12.77 10.94 10.38
C ASN A 58 11.67 10.42 9.44
N SER A 59 11.36 9.12 9.49
CA SER A 59 10.37 8.50 8.62
C SER A 59 8.97 8.47 9.26
N ALA A 60 7.94 8.54 8.42
CA ALA A 60 6.55 8.48 8.88
C ALA A 60 6.22 7.13 9.55
N PHE A 61 6.79 6.03 9.05
CA PHE A 61 6.57 4.70 9.60
C PHE A 61 7.12 4.57 11.03
N LEU A 62 8.35 5.03 11.29
CA LEU A 62 8.91 4.96 12.64
C LEU A 62 8.19 5.91 13.60
N TYR A 63 7.70 7.07 13.14
CA TYR A 63 6.83 7.91 13.95
C TYR A 63 5.47 7.27 14.26
N HIS A 64 4.93 6.50 13.32
CA HIS A 64 3.75 5.67 13.59
C HIS A 64 4.06 4.63 14.68
N LEU A 65 5.19 3.91 14.59
CA LEU A 65 5.59 2.98 15.66
C LEU A 65 5.79 3.67 17.01
N ALA A 66 6.37 4.86 17.04
CA ALA A 66 6.52 5.64 18.26
C ALA A 66 5.18 6.01 18.89
N TYR A 67 4.20 6.41 18.07
CA TYR A 67 2.83 6.67 18.52
C TYR A 67 2.17 5.41 19.11
N GLU A 68 2.35 4.25 18.49
CA GLU A 68 1.78 2.99 19.00
C GLU A 68 2.48 2.51 20.28
N CYS A 69 3.79 2.71 20.41
CA CYS A 69 4.53 2.44 21.64
C CYS A 69 4.07 3.37 22.79
N GLU A 70 3.80 4.63 22.49
CA GLU A 70 3.23 5.58 23.46
C GLU A 70 1.83 5.16 23.90
N ARG A 71 0.96 4.76 22.94
CA ARG A 71 -0.38 4.23 23.25
C ARG A 71 -0.36 2.98 24.13
N ALA A 72 0.61 2.11 23.92
CA ALA A 72 0.81 0.91 24.73
C ALA A 72 1.51 1.18 26.07
N GLY A 73 2.22 2.31 26.18
CA GLY A 73 3.05 2.65 27.34
C GLY A 73 4.36 1.86 27.42
N THR A 74 4.75 1.12 26.38
CA THR A 74 5.98 0.31 26.37
C THR A 74 6.50 0.04 24.96
N LEU A 75 7.83 -0.08 24.83
CA LEU A 75 8.48 -0.53 23.59
C LEU A 75 8.32 -2.04 23.36
N GLN A 76 7.96 -2.81 24.39
CA GLN A 76 7.90 -4.28 24.31
C GLN A 76 6.79 -4.80 23.40
N ILE A 77 5.86 -3.96 22.94
CA ILE A 77 4.93 -4.34 21.86
C ILE A 77 5.67 -4.71 20.56
N LEU A 78 6.93 -4.26 20.41
CA LEU A 78 7.79 -4.54 19.26
C LEU A 78 8.72 -5.75 19.46
N THR A 79 8.51 -6.55 20.53
CA THR A 79 9.35 -7.71 20.83
C THR A 79 9.22 -8.78 19.74
N GLY A 80 10.33 -9.44 19.38
CA GLY A 80 10.33 -10.56 18.44
C GLY A 80 10.39 -10.18 16.95
N HIS A 81 10.62 -8.90 16.63
CA HIS A 81 10.72 -8.46 15.25
C HIS A 81 12.04 -8.85 14.57
N THR A 82 11.92 -9.53 13.42
CA THR A 82 12.96 -9.64 12.39
C THR A 82 12.77 -8.60 11.27
N VAL A 83 13.71 -8.51 10.34
CA VAL A 83 13.59 -7.63 9.15
C VAL A 83 12.35 -7.97 8.34
N GLU A 84 12.05 -9.25 8.17
CA GLU A 84 10.89 -9.76 7.42
C GLU A 84 9.58 -9.39 8.11
N SER A 85 9.51 -9.58 9.43
CA SER A 85 8.32 -9.23 10.21
C SER A 85 8.04 -7.72 10.20
N LEU A 86 9.09 -6.88 10.22
CA LEU A 86 8.96 -5.43 10.13
C LEU A 86 8.58 -4.97 8.73
N LEU A 87 9.02 -5.70 7.70
CA LEU A 87 8.59 -5.46 6.33
C LEU A 87 7.09 -5.75 6.18
N ALA A 88 6.62 -6.89 6.70
CA ALA A 88 5.20 -7.22 6.72
C ALA A 88 4.37 -6.18 7.51
N LEU A 89 4.89 -5.71 8.65
CA LEU A 89 4.27 -4.64 9.43
C LEU A 89 4.20 -3.32 8.63
N HIS A 90 5.26 -2.99 7.90
CA HIS A 90 5.28 -1.83 7.03
C HIS A 90 4.28 -1.97 5.86
N ASP A 91 4.03 -3.18 5.38
CA ASP A 91 3.00 -3.44 4.37
C ASP A 91 1.58 -3.18 4.91
N VAL A 92 1.27 -3.60 6.15
CA VAL A 92 0.02 -3.25 6.84
C VAL A 92 -0.13 -1.73 6.96
N TYR A 93 0.94 -1.04 7.38
CA TYR A 93 0.94 0.43 7.44
C TYR A 93 0.67 1.08 6.08
N LYS A 94 1.31 0.59 5.00
CA LYS A 94 1.06 1.08 3.64
C LYS A 94 -0.38 0.81 3.19
N LEU A 95 -0.95 -0.35 3.51
CA LEU A 95 -2.34 -0.66 3.18
C LEU A 95 -3.30 0.33 3.85
N LYS A 96 -3.11 0.61 5.15
CA LYS A 96 -3.88 1.64 5.87
C LYS A 96 -3.75 3.01 5.22
N LEU A 97 -2.55 3.40 4.77
CA LEU A 97 -2.38 4.66 4.05
C LEU A 97 -3.11 4.67 2.71
N LYS A 98 -3.00 3.60 1.92
CA LYS A 98 -3.69 3.49 0.62
C LYS A 98 -5.20 3.51 0.77
N ALA A 99 -5.75 2.75 1.73
CA ALA A 99 -7.18 2.67 2.00
C ALA A 99 -7.76 4.05 2.39
N ASN A 100 -6.99 4.84 3.14
CA ASN A 100 -7.35 6.22 3.52
C ASN A 100 -6.89 7.28 2.52
N GLN A 101 -6.51 6.88 1.29
CA GLN A 101 -6.09 7.81 0.23
C GLN A 101 -4.98 8.77 0.71
N TYR A 102 -4.02 8.23 1.47
CA TYR A 102 -2.90 8.95 2.08
C TYR A 102 -3.31 10.11 3.01
N GLY A 103 -4.48 9.99 3.65
CA GLY A 103 -4.98 10.93 4.67
C GLY A 103 -6.10 11.85 4.19
N GLN A 104 -6.60 11.69 2.96
CA GLN A 104 -7.80 12.40 2.51
C GLN A 104 -9.05 11.91 3.24
N THR A 105 -9.09 10.62 3.61
CA THR A 105 -10.14 10.06 4.47
C THR A 105 -9.56 9.41 5.72
N LYS A 106 -10.44 9.02 6.66
CA LYS A 106 -10.07 8.35 7.93
C LYS A 106 -10.98 7.15 8.20
N ASP A 107 -11.38 6.49 7.14
CA ASP A 107 -12.39 5.43 7.16
C ASP A 107 -11.80 4.11 7.69
N PHE A 108 -10.48 3.96 7.65
CA PHE A 108 -9.79 2.75 8.06
C PHE A 108 -8.72 3.01 9.13
N GLU A 109 -8.64 2.10 10.10
CA GLU A 109 -7.64 2.09 11.16
C GLU A 109 -6.94 0.73 11.21
N ILE A 110 -5.79 0.67 11.89
CA ILE A 110 -5.14 -0.61 12.20
C ILE A 110 -5.76 -1.11 13.50
N SER A 111 -6.54 -2.18 13.40
CA SER A 111 -7.16 -2.88 14.52
C SER A 111 -6.24 -3.99 15.02
N HIS A 112 -6.31 -4.28 16.32
CA HIS A 112 -5.57 -5.38 16.94
C HIS A 112 -6.48 -6.60 17.11
N ILE A 113 -5.96 -7.79 16.83
CA ILE A 113 -6.63 -9.06 17.12
C ILE A 113 -6.58 -9.30 18.64
N ALA A 114 -5.38 -9.37 19.23
CA ALA A 114 -5.20 -9.29 20.67
C ALA A 114 -5.06 -7.81 21.09
N PRO A 115 -5.93 -7.27 21.96
CA PRO A 115 -5.98 -5.83 22.24
C PRO A 115 -4.72 -5.32 22.97
N VAL A 116 -4.30 -4.10 22.63
CA VAL A 116 -3.18 -3.40 23.31
C VAL A 116 -3.49 -3.14 24.79
N GLN A 117 -4.74 -2.82 25.11
CA GLN A 117 -5.17 -2.48 26.47
C GLN A 117 -5.85 -3.66 27.20
N GLY A 118 -5.45 -4.90 26.90
CA GLY A 118 -5.93 -6.08 27.64
C GLY A 118 -5.56 -6.02 29.13
N HIS A 119 -6.36 -6.67 29.97
CA HIS A 119 -6.17 -6.64 31.43
C HIS A 119 -4.96 -7.47 31.88
N ALA A 120 -4.88 -8.74 31.47
CA ALA A 120 -3.79 -9.65 31.87
C ALA A 120 -2.60 -9.66 30.88
N PHE A 121 -2.88 -9.38 29.62
CA PHE A 121 -1.92 -9.41 28.52
C PHE A 121 -2.04 -8.14 27.68
N MET A 122 -1.05 -7.92 26.82
CA MET A 122 -0.95 -6.79 25.91
C MET A 122 -0.66 -7.32 24.51
N GLY A 123 -1.49 -6.94 23.53
CA GLY A 123 -1.25 -7.25 22.12
C GLY A 123 0.10 -6.73 21.62
N LEU A 124 0.83 -7.56 20.89
CA LEU A 124 2.06 -7.17 20.22
C LEU A 124 1.74 -6.48 18.90
N TYR A 125 2.59 -5.54 18.49
CA TYR A 125 2.39 -4.72 17.29
C TYR A 125 3.01 -5.39 16.05
N HIS A 126 2.52 -6.59 15.73
CA HIS A 126 3.01 -7.43 14.62
C HIS A 126 1.97 -7.55 13.52
N ALA A 127 2.40 -7.73 12.27
CA ALA A 127 1.46 -7.90 11.15
C ALA A 127 0.45 -9.04 11.38
N GLU A 128 0.86 -10.13 12.02
CA GLU A 128 0.01 -11.25 12.39
C GLU A 128 -1.05 -10.90 13.45
N ASN A 129 -0.82 -9.88 14.28
CA ASN A 129 -1.77 -9.44 15.31
C ASN A 129 -2.58 -8.20 14.90
N LEU A 130 -2.41 -7.72 13.67
CA LEU A 130 -3.01 -6.49 13.19
C LEU A 130 -3.89 -6.74 11.97
N VAL A 131 -4.93 -5.95 11.79
CA VAL A 131 -5.84 -5.98 10.63
C VAL A 131 -6.17 -4.53 10.26
N VAL A 132 -6.08 -4.14 8.99
CA VAL A 132 -6.67 -2.87 8.56
C VAL A 132 -8.18 -3.05 8.46
N ALA A 133 -8.95 -2.27 9.23
CA ALA A 133 -10.39 -2.43 9.34
C ALA A 133 -11.11 -1.08 9.36
N PRO A 134 -12.41 -1.03 9.01
CA PRO A 134 -13.22 0.17 9.14
C PRO A 134 -13.21 0.73 10.56
N THR A 135 -13.03 2.05 10.67
CA THR A 135 -12.90 2.78 11.93
C THR A 135 -14.10 2.57 12.86
N ASN A 136 -15.31 2.55 12.32
CA ASN A 136 -16.55 2.32 13.09
C ASN A 136 -16.58 0.92 13.72
N LEU A 137 -16.22 -0.12 12.95
CA LEU A 137 -16.19 -1.50 13.44
C LEU A 137 -15.09 -1.70 14.50
N ASN A 138 -13.90 -1.15 14.25
CA ASN A 138 -12.80 -1.17 15.22
C ASN A 138 -13.20 -0.54 16.57
N ARG A 139 -13.81 0.64 16.54
CA ARG A 139 -14.26 1.33 17.75
C ARG A 139 -15.37 0.60 18.48
N ALA A 140 -16.31 -0.01 17.75
CA ALA A 140 -17.37 -0.82 18.34
C ALA A 140 -16.85 -2.14 18.94
N HIS A 141 -15.77 -2.69 18.38
CA HIS A 141 -15.11 -3.88 18.91
C HIS A 141 -14.39 -3.61 20.23
N GLY A 142 -13.76 -2.44 20.36
CA GLY A 142 -13.13 -2.00 21.60
C GLY A 142 -12.00 -2.94 22.03
N THR A 143 -12.12 -3.51 23.22
CA THR A 143 -11.13 -4.44 23.80
C THR A 143 -11.62 -5.89 23.84
N LYS A 144 -12.65 -6.23 23.06
CA LYS A 144 -13.08 -7.62 22.89
C LYS A 144 -11.92 -8.45 22.35
N HIS A 145 -11.87 -9.71 22.74
CA HIS A 145 -10.80 -10.63 22.36
C HIS A 145 -11.36 -12.03 22.25
N TYR A 146 -11.13 -12.68 21.11
CA TYR A 146 -11.61 -14.04 20.84
C TYR A 146 -10.54 -15.12 21.08
N GLY A 147 -9.46 -14.80 21.81
CA GLY A 147 -8.42 -15.77 22.17
C GLY A 147 -7.29 -15.95 21.16
N HIS A 148 -7.31 -15.23 20.04
CA HIS A 148 -6.26 -15.28 19.00
C HIS A 148 -5.36 -14.04 19.01
N GLY A 149 -4.28 -14.08 18.23
CA GLY A 149 -3.36 -12.96 18.05
C GLY A 149 -2.17 -13.00 19.02
N LEU A 150 -1.08 -12.32 18.62
CA LEU A 150 0.15 -12.28 19.38
C LEU A 150 0.05 -11.33 20.56
N SER A 151 0.42 -11.79 21.76
CA SER A 151 0.40 -10.98 22.97
C SER A 151 1.55 -11.32 23.91
N ILE A 152 1.80 -10.43 24.86
CA ILE A 152 2.75 -10.61 25.97
C ILE A 152 2.01 -10.42 27.29
N SER A 153 2.35 -11.23 28.30
CA SER A 153 1.83 -11.04 29.66
C SER A 153 2.30 -9.70 30.23
N ARG A 154 1.40 -8.98 30.91
CA ARG A 154 1.79 -7.74 31.61
C ARG A 154 2.81 -7.97 32.70
N SER A 155 2.80 -9.15 33.34
CA SER A 155 3.80 -9.52 34.35
C SER A 155 5.21 -9.70 33.77
N ALA A 156 5.34 -9.89 32.46
CA ALA A 156 6.62 -10.01 31.76
C ALA A 156 7.16 -8.65 31.26
N LEU A 157 6.45 -7.54 31.52
CA LEU A 157 6.90 -6.21 31.12
C LEU A 157 8.04 -5.72 32.02
N VAL A 158 9.03 -5.12 31.39
CA VAL A 158 10.24 -4.59 32.02
C VAL A 158 10.17 -3.07 32.03
N SER A 159 10.28 -2.48 33.21
CA SER A 159 10.15 -1.03 33.44
C SER A 159 11.10 -0.18 32.59
N LYS A 160 12.30 -0.67 32.27
CA LYS A 160 13.28 0.04 31.41
C LYS A 160 12.76 0.36 30.01
N HIS A 161 11.76 -0.37 29.54
CA HIS A 161 11.12 -0.19 28.24
C HIS A 161 9.82 0.60 28.30
N ALA A 162 9.43 1.10 29.47
CA ALA A 162 8.25 1.96 29.61
C ALA A 162 8.40 3.23 28.77
N VAL A 163 7.27 3.68 28.21
CA VAL A 163 7.16 4.90 27.41
C VAL A 163 6.12 5.78 28.08
N GLU A 164 6.53 6.97 28.50
CA GLU A 164 5.64 7.95 29.11
C GLU A 164 4.80 8.65 28.04
N LYS A 165 3.57 9.01 28.43
CA LYS A 165 2.67 9.80 27.59
C LYS A 165 3.25 11.21 27.40
N GLY A 166 3.30 11.69 26.17
CA GLY A 166 3.87 13.00 25.84
C GLY A 166 5.39 13.01 25.67
N ALA A 167 6.06 11.84 25.72
CA ALA A 167 7.50 11.77 25.43
C ALA A 167 7.81 12.29 24.01
N PRO A 168 8.91 13.03 23.80
CA PRO A 168 9.27 13.53 22.47
C PRO A 168 9.39 12.39 21.46
N ARG A 169 8.55 12.39 20.41
CA ARG A 169 8.48 11.28 19.44
C ARG A 169 9.84 10.90 18.85
N LYS A 170 10.69 11.89 18.57
CA LYS A 170 12.06 11.65 18.06
C LYS A 170 12.90 10.81 19.03
N GLN A 171 12.82 11.09 20.34
CA GLN A 171 13.49 10.30 21.37
C GLN A 171 12.91 8.89 21.45
N THR A 172 11.58 8.74 21.35
CA THR A 172 10.94 7.42 21.30
C THR A 172 11.41 6.62 20.09
N VAL A 173 11.55 7.23 18.91
CA VAL A 173 12.11 6.56 17.72
C VAL A 173 13.56 6.11 17.94
N GLU A 174 14.40 6.94 18.54
CA GLU A 174 15.77 6.55 18.88
C GLU A 174 15.82 5.35 19.84
N ARG A 175 14.90 5.31 20.82
CA ARG A 175 14.73 4.16 21.71
C ARG A 175 14.23 2.91 20.97
N ILE A 176 13.30 3.05 20.02
CA ILE A 176 12.84 1.96 19.15
C ILE A 176 14.01 1.39 18.34
N ILE A 177 14.84 2.25 17.73
CA ILE A 177 16.01 1.80 16.95
C ILE A 177 16.99 1.02 17.83
N ARG A 178 17.21 1.47 19.06
CA ARG A 178 18.06 0.75 20.03
C ARG A 178 17.44 -0.57 20.47
N PHE A 179 16.12 -0.60 20.67
CA PHE A 179 15.39 -1.78 21.10
C PHE A 179 15.36 -2.89 20.04
N LEU A 180 15.03 -2.53 18.79
CA LEU A 180 15.00 -3.47 17.65
C LEU A 180 16.41 -3.86 17.17
N GLY A 181 17.40 -3.02 17.42
CA GLY A 181 18.75 -3.16 16.91
C GLY A 181 18.98 -2.29 15.66
N PRO A 182 20.04 -1.45 15.66
CA PRO A 182 20.29 -0.52 14.56
C PRO A 182 20.57 -1.22 13.21
N ASP A 183 21.10 -2.44 13.22
CA ASP A 183 21.33 -3.20 11.99
C ASP A 183 20.03 -3.69 11.36
N VAL A 184 19.13 -4.25 12.18
CA VAL A 184 17.79 -4.67 11.76
C VAL A 184 17.04 -3.49 11.12
N VAL A 185 17.06 -2.32 11.75
CA VAL A 185 16.40 -1.12 11.21
C VAL A 185 17.09 -0.61 9.94
N ALA A 186 18.42 -0.62 9.87
CA ALA A 186 19.13 -0.18 8.68
C ALA A 186 18.81 -1.10 7.47
N ASP A 187 18.67 -2.40 7.69
CA ASP A 187 18.30 -3.36 6.64
C ASP A 187 16.82 -3.25 6.25
N LEU A 188 15.92 -3.01 7.22
CA LEU A 188 14.53 -2.66 6.91
C LEU A 188 14.45 -1.43 6.00
N VAL A 189 15.14 -0.34 6.33
CA VAL A 189 15.14 0.89 5.51
C VAL A 189 15.63 0.60 4.08
N LYS A 190 16.60 -0.30 3.94
CA LYS A 190 17.12 -0.72 2.63
C LYS A 190 16.07 -1.51 1.84
N VAL A 191 15.46 -2.53 2.45
CA VAL A 191 14.53 -3.45 1.79
C VAL A 191 13.19 -2.77 1.50
N ALA A 192 12.61 -2.11 2.50
CA ALA A 192 11.34 -1.39 2.39
C ALA A 192 11.45 -0.03 1.66
N LYS A 193 12.67 0.39 1.30
CA LYS A 193 12.98 1.68 0.66
C LYS A 193 12.42 2.90 1.44
N ILE A 194 12.42 2.83 2.76
CA ILE A 194 11.89 3.88 3.64
C ILE A 194 12.66 5.19 3.41
N GLN A 195 11.89 6.27 3.27
CA GLN A 195 12.42 7.63 3.13
C GLN A 195 12.08 8.46 4.36
N SER A 196 12.85 9.53 4.57
CA SER A 196 12.45 10.58 5.49
C SER A 196 11.16 11.25 5.01
N THR A 197 10.41 11.82 5.95
CA THR A 197 9.23 12.62 5.61
C THR A 197 9.60 13.78 4.69
N GLN A 198 8.69 14.13 3.77
CA GLN A 198 8.89 15.27 2.89
C GLN A 198 9.07 16.57 3.68
N ARG A 199 8.35 16.74 4.79
CA ARG A 199 8.55 17.86 5.72
C ARG A 199 10.01 17.93 6.17
N HIS A 200 10.57 16.84 6.70
CA HIS A 200 11.96 16.83 7.15
C HIS A 200 12.94 17.11 6.00
N ALA A 201 12.71 16.56 4.81
CA ALA A 201 13.54 16.84 3.65
C ALA A 201 13.48 18.33 3.22
N LEU A 202 12.31 18.95 3.28
CA LEU A 202 12.12 20.37 2.98
C LEU A 202 12.77 21.25 4.04
N THR A 203 12.55 20.98 5.33
CA THR A 203 13.16 21.71 6.44
C THR A 203 14.68 21.63 6.38
N SER A 204 15.25 20.43 6.17
CA SER A 204 16.71 20.27 6.01
C SER A 204 17.25 21.05 4.82
N TRP A 205 16.54 21.03 3.68
CA TRP A 205 16.94 21.81 2.52
C TRP A 205 16.90 23.32 2.80
N LEU A 206 15.84 23.81 3.45
CA LEU A 206 15.71 25.22 3.82
C LEU A 206 16.80 25.66 4.80
N GLN A 207 17.14 24.83 5.79
CA GLN A 207 18.26 25.10 6.71
C GLN A 207 19.61 25.18 6.01
N ASP A 208 19.82 24.38 4.96
CA ASP A 208 21.08 24.38 4.19
C ASP A 208 21.20 25.58 3.21
N HIS A 209 20.08 26.23 2.85
CA HIS A 209 20.04 27.26 1.80
C HIS A 209 19.61 28.66 2.30
N LEU A 210 19.08 28.78 3.52
CA LEU A 210 18.80 30.05 4.16
C LEU A 210 20.06 30.56 4.88
N ASP A 211 20.42 31.80 4.61
CA ASP A 211 21.56 32.47 5.25
C ASP A 211 21.11 33.16 6.55
N PRO A 212 21.61 32.75 7.73
CA PRO A 212 21.22 33.35 9.01
C PRO A 212 21.66 34.81 9.18
N THR A 213 22.52 35.33 8.29
CA THR A 213 22.96 36.73 8.32
C THR A 213 21.98 37.69 7.65
N VAL A 214 21.04 37.18 6.84
CA VAL A 214 19.99 37.97 6.20
C VAL A 214 18.75 38.01 7.10
N PRO A 215 18.24 39.20 7.49
CA PRO A 215 17.11 39.33 8.43
C PRO A 215 15.86 38.54 8.00
N GLU A 216 15.47 38.62 6.73
CA GLU A 216 14.31 37.89 6.20
C GLU A 216 14.48 36.37 6.28
N HIS A 217 15.70 35.87 6.00
CA HIS A 217 16.01 34.44 6.11
C HIS A 217 16.02 33.97 7.56
N ARG A 218 16.43 34.83 8.50
CA ARG A 218 16.39 34.54 9.93
C ARG A 218 14.96 34.39 10.44
N ASP A 219 14.05 35.27 10.04
CA ASP A 219 12.63 35.17 10.38
C ASP A 219 12.01 33.88 9.81
N HIS A 220 12.42 33.48 8.60
CA HIS A 220 12.04 32.19 8.03
C HIS A 220 12.62 31.01 8.83
N LEU A 221 13.89 31.04 9.22
CA LEU A 221 14.53 30.01 10.04
C LEU A 221 13.82 29.82 11.39
N ASP A 222 13.48 30.91 12.07
CA ASP A 222 12.80 30.90 13.37
C ASP A 222 11.35 30.36 13.26
N SER A 223 10.72 30.51 12.10
CA SER A 223 9.35 30.04 11.86
C SER A 223 9.23 28.63 11.25
N LEU A 224 10.33 28.00 10.81
CA LEU A 224 10.33 26.70 10.11
C LEU A 224 9.60 25.59 10.86
N ASP A 225 9.70 25.56 12.19
CA ASP A 225 9.07 24.52 13.01
C ASP A 225 7.54 24.66 13.08
N GLY A 226 7.01 25.88 12.90
CA GLY A 226 5.57 26.15 12.88
C GLY A 226 4.91 25.94 11.51
N MET A 227 5.68 25.97 10.41
CA MET A 227 5.13 25.94 9.06
C MET A 227 4.50 24.59 8.68
N THR A 228 3.47 24.60 7.84
CA THR A 228 2.90 23.37 7.25
C THR A 228 3.79 22.84 6.13
N THR A 229 3.67 21.55 5.77
CA THR A 229 4.44 20.99 4.63
C THR A 229 4.17 21.74 3.32
N GLN A 230 2.95 22.26 3.13
CA GLN A 230 2.60 23.07 1.96
C GLN A 230 3.29 24.43 1.98
N ALA A 231 3.30 25.12 3.13
CA ALA A 231 4.01 26.38 3.30
C ALA A 231 5.53 26.22 3.10
N LEU A 232 6.13 25.13 3.61
CA LEU A 232 7.54 24.81 3.37
C LEU A 232 7.85 24.55 1.89
N ARG A 233 6.92 23.90 1.15
CA ARG A 233 7.07 23.74 -0.31
C ARG A 233 6.96 25.08 -1.04
N ALA A 234 6.03 25.95 -0.63
CA ALA A 234 5.87 27.27 -1.21
C ALA A 234 7.14 28.11 -1.00
N LEU A 235 7.67 28.16 0.23
CA LEU A 235 8.93 28.85 0.55
C LEU A 235 10.12 28.29 -0.25
N LYS A 236 10.18 26.96 -0.42
CA LYS A 236 11.20 26.38 -1.30
C LYS A 236 11.02 26.81 -2.77
N ALA A 237 9.79 26.88 -3.26
CA ALA A 237 9.51 27.28 -4.63
C ALA A 237 9.84 28.75 -4.90
N THR A 238 9.59 29.65 -3.93
CA THR A 238 9.98 31.06 -4.03
C THR A 238 11.50 31.21 -4.07
N LEU A 239 12.24 30.49 -3.21
CA LEU A 239 13.71 30.50 -3.21
C LEU A 239 14.33 29.91 -4.49
N GLU A 240 13.67 28.94 -5.13
CA GLU A 240 14.11 28.38 -6.41
C GLU A 240 13.64 29.19 -7.64
N GLY A 241 12.86 30.27 -7.45
CA GLY A 241 12.29 31.07 -8.55
C GLY A 241 11.28 30.30 -9.43
N LYS A 242 10.63 29.27 -8.88
CA LYS A 242 9.69 28.38 -9.60
C LYS A 242 8.27 28.53 -9.07
N GLU A 243 7.77 29.76 -9.07
CA GLU A 243 6.36 30.01 -8.76
C GLU A 243 5.48 29.49 -9.91
N GLY A 244 4.46 28.70 -9.62
CA GLY A 244 3.45 28.28 -10.62
C GLY A 244 3.42 26.80 -11.03
N GLY A 245 4.22 25.93 -10.42
CA GLY A 245 4.09 24.48 -10.64
C GLY A 245 2.73 23.96 -10.18
N THR A 246 1.93 23.39 -11.09
CA THR A 246 0.64 22.77 -10.76
C THR A 246 0.81 21.74 -9.64
N ALA A 247 -0.06 21.81 -8.63
CA ALA A 247 -0.02 20.88 -7.51
C ALA A 247 -0.20 19.45 -8.04
N PHE A 248 0.81 18.60 -7.89
CA PHE A 248 0.73 17.19 -8.28
C PHE A 248 -0.42 16.51 -7.52
N VAL A 249 -1.50 16.17 -8.22
CA VAL A 249 -2.61 15.41 -7.67
C VAL A 249 -2.29 13.93 -7.83
N VAL A 250 -2.05 13.25 -6.70
CA VAL A 250 -1.90 11.80 -6.67
C VAL A 250 -3.25 11.19 -7.04
N LYS A 251 -3.33 10.45 -8.16
CA LYS A 251 -4.50 9.61 -8.45
C LYS A 251 -4.56 8.52 -7.37
N THR A 252 -5.55 8.60 -6.49
CA THR A 252 -5.78 7.62 -5.42
C THR A 252 -6.83 6.60 -5.86
N THR A 253 -6.65 5.35 -5.43
CA THR A 253 -7.67 4.31 -5.59
C THR A 253 -8.57 4.34 -4.36
N THR A 254 -9.88 4.43 -4.57
CA THR A 254 -10.86 4.32 -3.48
C THR A 254 -11.05 2.86 -3.09
N TYR A 255 -10.81 2.54 -1.83
CA TYR A 255 -11.03 1.20 -1.27
C TYR A 255 -12.37 1.16 -0.54
N THR A 256 -13.15 0.11 -0.79
CA THR A 256 -14.34 -0.22 0.02
C THR A 256 -13.97 -1.10 1.21
N ALA A 257 -14.87 -1.23 2.20
CA ALA A 257 -14.66 -2.15 3.34
C ALA A 257 -14.42 -3.59 2.87
N SER A 258 -15.19 -4.06 1.89
CA SER A 258 -15.02 -5.39 1.28
C SER A 258 -13.65 -5.56 0.66
N ASP A 259 -13.15 -4.57 -0.09
CA ASP A 259 -11.83 -4.65 -0.74
C ASP A 259 -10.72 -4.83 0.30
N VAL A 260 -10.78 -4.05 1.39
CA VAL A 260 -9.82 -4.13 2.49
C VAL A 260 -9.92 -5.49 3.20
N PHE A 261 -11.13 -5.97 3.49
CA PHE A 261 -11.30 -7.28 4.13
C PHE A 261 -10.81 -8.44 3.27
N LEU A 262 -10.98 -8.41 1.95
CA LEU A 262 -10.43 -9.45 1.07
C LEU A 262 -8.90 -9.45 1.07
N LEU A 263 -8.28 -8.26 1.07
CA LEU A 263 -6.82 -8.13 1.18
C LEU A 263 -6.31 -8.64 2.52
N GLU A 264 -7.04 -8.35 3.60
CA GLU A 264 -6.69 -8.82 4.94
C GLU A 264 -6.93 -10.32 5.12
N LEU A 265 -8.01 -10.90 4.58
CA LEU A 265 -8.24 -12.35 4.57
C LEU A 265 -7.14 -13.08 3.80
N GLU A 266 -6.75 -12.56 2.63
CA GLU A 266 -5.64 -13.10 1.85
C GLU A 266 -4.34 -13.05 2.62
N ARG A 267 -4.01 -11.90 3.22
CA ARG A 267 -2.79 -11.76 4.01
C ARG A 267 -2.79 -12.68 5.23
N HIS A 268 -3.88 -12.71 5.99
CA HIS A 268 -4.01 -13.53 7.20
C HIS A 268 -4.13 -15.02 6.92
N SER A 269 -4.51 -15.44 5.71
CA SER A 269 -4.48 -16.86 5.34
C SER A 269 -3.08 -17.49 5.43
N THR A 270 -2.02 -16.67 5.45
CA THR A 270 -0.65 -17.13 5.69
C THR A 270 -0.43 -17.63 7.12
N TYR A 271 -1.16 -17.06 8.10
CA TYR A 271 -1.07 -17.41 9.52
C TYR A 271 -2.21 -18.33 9.96
N ARG A 272 -3.39 -18.15 9.34
CA ARG A 272 -4.64 -18.88 9.58
C ARG A 272 -5.17 -19.47 8.27
N PRO A 273 -4.64 -20.62 7.81
CA PRO A 273 -4.97 -21.20 6.51
C PRO A 273 -6.47 -21.46 6.32
N GLU A 274 -7.22 -21.66 7.39
CA GLU A 274 -8.68 -21.84 7.35
C GLU A 274 -9.41 -20.63 6.75
N LEU A 275 -8.83 -19.41 6.84
CA LEU A 275 -9.40 -18.20 6.24
C LEU A 275 -9.38 -18.23 4.70
N ALA A 276 -8.51 -19.05 4.10
CA ALA A 276 -8.45 -19.21 2.65
C ALA A 276 -9.76 -19.79 2.09
N VAL A 277 -10.48 -20.60 2.87
CA VAL A 277 -11.79 -21.17 2.49
C VAL A 277 -12.80 -20.05 2.32
N VAL A 278 -12.90 -19.15 3.31
CA VAL A 278 -13.82 -18.00 3.29
C VAL A 278 -13.47 -17.07 2.14
N LEU A 279 -12.17 -16.75 1.96
CA LEU A 279 -11.72 -15.94 0.83
C LEU A 279 -12.10 -16.57 -0.52
N GLY A 280 -11.96 -17.90 -0.65
CA GLY A 280 -12.33 -18.64 -1.84
C GLY A 280 -13.82 -18.56 -2.14
N ILE A 281 -14.68 -18.65 -1.12
CA ILE A 281 -16.14 -18.49 -1.26
C ILE A 281 -16.48 -17.09 -1.77
N LEU A 282 -15.93 -16.05 -1.12
CA LEU A 282 -16.20 -14.65 -1.50
C LEU A 282 -15.71 -14.33 -2.93
N ARG A 283 -14.52 -14.79 -3.34
CA ARG A 283 -13.97 -14.52 -4.68
C ARG A 283 -14.67 -15.31 -5.78
N LYS A 284 -14.89 -16.63 -5.60
CA LYS A 284 -15.42 -17.52 -6.66
C LYS A 284 -16.88 -17.22 -7.00
N ARG A 285 -17.67 -16.65 -6.08
CA ARG A 285 -19.11 -16.44 -6.27
C ARG A 285 -19.48 -15.05 -6.79
N VAL A 286 -18.55 -14.08 -6.77
CA VAL A 286 -18.72 -12.76 -7.40
C VAL A 286 -18.28 -12.74 -8.86
N ALA A 287 -17.32 -13.58 -9.25
CA ALA A 287 -16.81 -13.66 -10.62
C ALA A 287 -17.81 -14.11 -11.72
N PRO A 288 -18.81 -14.99 -11.48
CA PRO A 288 -19.66 -15.49 -12.56
C PRO A 288 -20.87 -14.62 -12.92
N PHE A 289 -21.25 -13.65 -12.08
CA PHE A 289 -22.53 -12.91 -12.23
C PHE A 289 -22.41 -11.47 -12.73
N THR A 290 -21.20 -10.96 -12.94
CA THR A 290 -20.99 -9.57 -13.35
C THR A 290 -20.05 -9.53 -14.53
N SER A 291 -20.52 -8.97 -15.65
CA SER A 291 -19.71 -8.77 -16.84
C SER A 291 -18.45 -7.97 -16.55
N GLN A 292 -17.45 -8.25 -17.36
CA GLN A 292 -16.08 -7.74 -17.32
C GLN A 292 -16.02 -6.26 -16.89
N HIS A 293 -15.27 -5.98 -15.82
CA HIS A 293 -14.77 -4.67 -15.33
C HIS A 293 -15.36 -4.04 -14.05
N LEU A 294 -16.44 -4.55 -13.44
CA LEU A 294 -17.04 -3.91 -12.22
C LEU A 294 -17.28 -4.84 -11.02
N SER A 295 -16.77 -6.07 -11.03
CA SER A 295 -17.07 -7.10 -10.03
C SER A 295 -16.38 -6.88 -8.67
N ARG A 296 -16.79 -5.84 -7.94
CA ARG A 296 -16.39 -5.67 -6.54
C ARG A 296 -17.28 -6.52 -5.65
N VAL A 297 -16.67 -7.31 -4.78
CA VAL A 297 -17.40 -8.01 -3.72
C VAL A 297 -18.10 -6.95 -2.87
N SER A 298 -19.43 -7.03 -2.79
CA SER A 298 -20.23 -6.13 -1.98
C SER A 298 -20.79 -6.88 -0.79
N LEU A 299 -20.23 -6.59 0.39
CA LEU A 299 -20.67 -7.13 1.67
C LEU A 299 -21.67 -6.15 2.30
N ASN A 300 -22.81 -6.65 2.76
CA ASN A 300 -23.74 -5.87 3.57
C ASN A 300 -23.18 -5.67 5.00
N ALA A 301 -23.88 -4.91 5.85
CA ALA A 301 -23.38 -4.59 7.19
C ALA A 301 -23.19 -5.83 8.08
N LEU A 302 -24.07 -6.82 7.99
CA LEU A 302 -23.99 -8.07 8.78
C LEU A 302 -22.80 -8.93 8.32
N GLU A 303 -22.62 -9.07 7.01
CA GLU A 303 -21.50 -9.80 6.40
C GLU A 303 -20.17 -9.10 6.71
N GLN A 304 -20.12 -7.77 6.67
CA GLN A 304 -18.93 -7.00 7.07
C GLN A 304 -18.57 -7.20 8.53
N GLN A 305 -19.56 -7.18 9.44
CA GLN A 305 -19.33 -7.44 10.86
C GLN A 305 -18.82 -8.86 11.09
N ALA A 306 -19.41 -9.86 10.42
CA ALA A 306 -19.01 -11.24 10.58
C ALA A 306 -17.59 -11.50 10.05
N VAL A 307 -17.24 -10.95 8.88
CA VAL A 307 -15.86 -11.03 8.35
C VAL A 307 -14.87 -10.28 9.24
N PHE A 308 -15.28 -9.14 9.81
CA PHE A 308 -14.48 -8.42 10.80
C PHE A 308 -14.22 -9.30 12.03
N ASP A 309 -15.25 -9.90 12.63
CA ASP A 309 -15.09 -10.77 13.82
C ASP A 309 -14.24 -12.01 13.52
N LEU A 310 -14.41 -12.60 12.33
CA LEU A 310 -13.57 -13.70 11.84
C LEU A 310 -12.08 -13.30 11.79
N LEU A 311 -11.76 -12.13 11.22
CA LEU A 311 -10.39 -11.59 11.17
C LEU A 311 -9.83 -11.30 12.58
N HIS A 312 -10.69 -11.04 13.57
CA HIS A 312 -10.31 -10.81 14.97
C HIS A 312 -10.24 -12.10 15.80
N GLY A 313 -10.36 -13.27 15.17
CA GLY A 313 -10.17 -14.55 15.84
C GLY A 313 -11.44 -15.33 16.10
N GLN A 314 -12.60 -14.92 15.60
CA GLN A 314 -13.72 -15.86 15.62
C GLN A 314 -13.39 -17.11 14.77
N PRO A 315 -13.93 -18.28 15.17
CA PRO A 315 -13.81 -19.51 14.42
C PRO A 315 -14.62 -19.42 13.11
N VAL A 316 -14.20 -20.14 12.07
CA VAL A 316 -14.87 -20.12 10.75
C VAL A 316 -16.30 -20.67 10.85
N GLU A 317 -16.52 -21.58 11.78
CA GLU A 317 -17.82 -22.19 12.07
C GLU A 317 -18.85 -21.13 12.52
N ALA A 318 -18.41 -20.06 13.19
CA ALA A 318 -19.29 -18.99 13.68
C ALA A 318 -19.86 -18.12 12.55
N ILE A 319 -19.18 -18.03 11.40
CA ILE A 319 -19.64 -17.23 10.25
C ILE A 319 -20.46 -18.05 9.25
N GLN A 320 -20.53 -19.38 9.39
CA GLN A 320 -21.10 -20.27 8.37
C GLN A 320 -22.52 -19.87 7.96
N GLY A 321 -23.40 -19.55 8.91
CA GLY A 321 -24.77 -19.12 8.60
C GLY A 321 -24.85 -17.83 7.78
N VAL A 322 -23.93 -16.89 8.02
CA VAL A 322 -23.82 -15.64 7.24
C VAL A 322 -23.25 -15.93 5.84
N LEU A 323 -22.31 -16.87 5.73
CA LEU A 323 -21.80 -17.30 4.43
C LEU A 323 -22.87 -18.03 3.61
N ASP A 324 -23.70 -18.85 4.24
CA ASP A 324 -24.79 -19.56 3.55
C ASP A 324 -25.82 -18.57 2.98
N GLU A 325 -26.16 -17.53 3.73
CA GLU A 325 -27.01 -16.44 3.26
C GLU A 325 -26.34 -15.64 2.12
N TYR A 326 -25.05 -15.30 2.28
CA TYR A 326 -24.27 -14.66 1.23
C TYR A 326 -24.25 -15.49 -0.06
N ILE A 327 -24.03 -16.80 0.05
CA ILE A 327 -24.02 -17.73 -1.08
C ILE A 327 -25.41 -17.76 -1.71
N ALA A 328 -26.48 -17.91 -0.93
CA ALA A 328 -27.85 -17.90 -1.43
C ALA A 328 -28.11 -16.61 -2.23
N ARG A 329 -27.76 -15.45 -1.68
CA ARG A 329 -27.93 -14.13 -2.31
C ARG A 329 -27.19 -13.97 -3.64
N HIS A 330 -26.05 -14.61 -3.83
CA HIS A 330 -25.24 -14.51 -5.05
C HIS A 330 -25.35 -15.72 -5.99
N THR A 331 -26.19 -16.70 -5.67
CA THR A 331 -26.43 -17.89 -6.51
C THR A 331 -27.88 -18.01 -6.96
N SER A 332 -28.85 -17.39 -6.28
CA SER A 332 -30.24 -17.38 -6.72
C SER A 332 -30.50 -16.28 -7.74
N ILE A 333 -31.07 -16.63 -8.88
CA ILE A 333 -31.65 -15.65 -9.81
C ILE A 333 -32.90 -15.07 -9.14
N THR A 334 -32.94 -13.77 -8.92
CA THR A 334 -34.13 -13.07 -8.43
C THR A 334 -34.87 -12.44 -9.61
N ASP A 335 -36.15 -12.73 -9.79
CA ASP A 335 -37.04 -12.02 -10.71
C ASP A 335 -38.11 -11.30 -9.88
N ARG A 336 -38.31 -10.00 -10.13
CA ARG A 336 -39.27 -9.12 -9.42
C ARG A 336 -39.25 -9.19 -7.88
N GLY A 337 -38.08 -9.41 -7.27
CA GLY A 337 -37.93 -9.46 -5.82
C GLY A 337 -38.36 -10.78 -5.16
N GLU A 338 -38.83 -11.75 -5.95
CA GLU A 338 -39.09 -13.11 -5.49
C GLU A 338 -37.96 -14.05 -5.94
N ARG A 339 -37.62 -15.01 -5.07
CA ARG A 339 -36.55 -15.98 -5.32
C ARG A 339 -37.04 -16.99 -6.36
N ILE A 340 -36.34 -17.11 -7.49
CA ILE A 340 -36.57 -18.24 -8.41
C ILE A 340 -35.80 -19.45 -7.85
N PRO A 341 -36.49 -20.55 -7.47
CA PRO A 341 -35.80 -21.78 -7.09
C PRO A 341 -34.99 -22.31 -8.29
N ALA A 342 -33.84 -22.92 -8.03
CA ALA A 342 -32.96 -23.44 -9.07
C ALA A 342 -33.75 -24.32 -10.05
N TYR A 343 -33.83 -23.91 -11.31
CA TYR A 343 -34.47 -24.70 -12.35
C TYR A 343 -33.81 -26.08 -12.40
N ALA A 344 -34.62 -27.14 -12.27
CA ALA A 344 -34.21 -28.48 -12.67
C ALA A 344 -33.69 -28.39 -14.13
N PRO A 345 -32.62 -29.14 -14.48
CA PRO A 345 -32.06 -29.08 -15.83
C PRO A 345 -33.17 -29.33 -16.85
N ILE A 346 -33.33 -28.40 -17.80
CA ILE A 346 -34.23 -28.58 -18.94
C ILE A 346 -33.66 -29.76 -19.73
N VAL A 347 -34.20 -30.95 -19.48
CA VAL A 347 -33.96 -32.12 -20.32
C VAL A 347 -34.74 -31.86 -21.60
N PHE A 348 -34.04 -31.40 -22.64
CA PHE A 348 -34.61 -31.38 -23.99
C PHE A 348 -34.79 -32.83 -24.46
N THR A 349 -35.93 -33.44 -24.14
CA THR A 349 -36.35 -34.67 -24.80
C THR A 349 -36.74 -34.31 -26.23
N PHE A 350 -35.79 -34.47 -27.16
CA PHE A 350 -36.09 -34.47 -28.58
C PHE A 350 -37.01 -35.66 -28.88
N SER A 351 -38.31 -35.40 -28.98
CA SER A 351 -39.25 -36.35 -29.56
C SER A 351 -39.22 -36.16 -31.07
N SER A 352 -38.49 -37.03 -31.77
CA SER A 352 -38.50 -37.07 -33.22
C SER A 352 -39.87 -37.60 -33.70
N LYS A 353 -40.86 -36.72 -33.83
CA LYS A 353 -42.03 -37.02 -34.66
C LYS A 353 -41.64 -36.84 -36.13
N GLN A 354 -41.15 -37.93 -36.72
CA GLN A 354 -41.17 -38.11 -38.16
C GLN A 354 -42.65 -38.07 -38.59
N THR A 355 -43.04 -37.01 -39.29
CA THR A 355 -44.25 -37.02 -40.10
C THR A 355 -43.79 -37.06 -41.55
N ALA A 356 -43.87 -38.25 -42.13
CA ALA A 356 -43.67 -38.48 -43.54
C ALA A 356 -44.90 -37.98 -44.30
N THR A 357 -44.69 -37.13 -45.31
CA THR A 357 -45.66 -36.90 -46.39
C THR A 357 -44.93 -37.00 -47.73
N PRO A 358 -45.42 -37.81 -48.68
CA PRO A 358 -44.74 -38.04 -49.94
C PRO A 358 -45.17 -37.04 -51.03
N VAL A 359 -44.15 -36.52 -51.73
CA VAL A 359 -44.00 -36.30 -53.19
C VAL A 359 -44.96 -35.33 -53.92
N ILE A 360 -44.38 -34.33 -54.62
CA ILE A 360 -44.38 -34.16 -56.09
C ILE A 360 -43.19 -33.25 -56.48
N PRO A 361 -42.41 -33.57 -57.54
CA PRO A 361 -41.22 -32.82 -57.93
C PRO A 361 -41.58 -31.70 -58.93
N ALA A 362 -41.06 -30.49 -58.70
CA ALA A 362 -41.09 -29.43 -59.70
C ALA A 362 -39.82 -28.59 -59.67
N ALA A 363 -39.15 -28.57 -60.83
CA ALA A 363 -38.26 -27.55 -61.36
C ALA A 363 -36.98 -27.20 -60.56
N GLN A 364 -35.86 -27.68 -61.11
CA GLN A 364 -34.51 -27.20 -60.85
C GLN A 364 -34.40 -25.69 -61.09
N ALA A 365 -33.82 -24.98 -60.13
CA ALA A 365 -33.19 -23.68 -60.33
C ALA A 365 -31.80 -23.70 -59.65
N PRO A 366 -30.80 -23.01 -60.24
CA PRO A 366 -29.42 -23.44 -60.20
C PRO A 366 -28.71 -23.11 -58.89
N ALA A 367 -27.85 -24.04 -58.47
CA ALA A 367 -26.87 -23.83 -57.42
C ALA A 367 -25.92 -22.68 -57.81
N ARG A 368 -26.00 -21.57 -57.07
CA ARG A 368 -24.88 -20.62 -57.00
C ARG A 368 -23.88 -21.16 -56.00
N VAL A 369 -22.92 -21.92 -56.52
CA VAL A 369 -21.60 -22.05 -55.89
C VAL A 369 -20.97 -20.67 -55.96
N LEU A 370 -20.85 -19.99 -54.83
CA LEU A 370 -19.95 -18.85 -54.71
C LEU A 370 -18.74 -19.33 -53.92
N GLU A 371 -17.63 -19.26 -54.64
CA GLU A 371 -16.32 -19.79 -54.35
C GLU A 371 -15.63 -19.04 -53.21
N ARG A 372 -14.63 -19.73 -52.65
CA ARG A 372 -13.43 -19.19 -52.01
C ARG A 372 -13.62 -18.30 -50.76
N LEU A 373 -13.38 -18.94 -49.62
CA LEU A 373 -12.78 -18.29 -48.46
C LEU A 373 -11.41 -17.72 -48.87
N MET A 374 -11.32 -16.40 -49.03
CA MET A 374 -10.03 -15.71 -49.10
C MET A 374 -9.41 -15.61 -47.70
N GLY A 375 -8.10 -15.81 -47.63
CA GLY A 375 -7.35 -15.74 -46.38
C GLY A 375 -7.18 -14.30 -45.89
N PHE A 376 -7.06 -14.16 -44.57
CA PHE A 376 -6.91 -12.92 -43.80
C PHE A 376 -5.77 -11.98 -44.27
N ALA A 377 -4.88 -12.44 -45.15
CA ALA A 377 -3.75 -11.66 -45.65
C ALA A 377 -4.07 -10.76 -46.86
N GLU A 378 -5.22 -10.93 -47.53
CA GLU A 378 -5.62 -10.09 -48.68
C GLU A 378 -6.53 -8.90 -48.32
N SER A 379 -6.83 -8.65 -47.04
CA SER A 379 -7.72 -7.54 -46.62
C SER A 379 -6.98 -6.30 -46.10
N LEU A 380 -5.69 -6.11 -46.44
CA LEU A 380 -4.88 -5.02 -45.88
C LEU A 380 -4.56 -3.87 -46.83
N ASP A 381 -4.98 -3.91 -48.10
CA ASP A 381 -4.64 -2.86 -49.09
C ASP A 381 -5.84 -2.11 -49.71
N ASP A 382 -7.06 -2.28 -49.19
CA ASP A 382 -8.19 -1.45 -49.63
C ASP A 382 -8.27 -0.12 -48.88
N SER A 383 -8.25 0.95 -49.66
CA SER A 383 -8.26 2.35 -49.23
C SER A 383 -9.55 2.74 -48.50
N VAL A 384 -9.39 3.38 -47.34
CA VAL A 384 -10.49 3.93 -46.54
C VAL A 384 -11.11 5.13 -47.29
N PRO A 385 -12.43 5.16 -47.54
CA PRO A 385 -13.08 6.38 -48.00
C PRO A 385 -13.19 7.39 -46.85
N ASP A 386 -12.80 8.63 -47.13
CA ASP A 386 -12.94 9.80 -46.24
C ASP A 386 -14.42 10.00 -45.86
N VAL A 387 -14.76 9.68 -44.61
CA VAL A 387 -16.04 10.09 -44.00
C VAL A 387 -15.75 11.20 -43.01
N VAL A 388 -16.08 12.43 -43.40
CA VAL A 388 -16.05 13.61 -42.52
C VAL A 388 -17.11 13.44 -41.42
N PRO A 389 -16.75 13.52 -40.12
CA PRO A 389 -17.73 13.42 -39.05
C PRO A 389 -18.58 14.70 -38.98
N VAL A 390 -19.88 14.57 -39.26
CA VAL A 390 -20.89 15.60 -39.04
C VAL A 390 -21.20 15.68 -37.55
N MET A 391 -21.00 16.86 -36.94
CA MET A 391 -21.42 17.14 -35.56
C MET A 391 -22.95 17.18 -35.44
N PRO A 392 -23.56 16.48 -34.45
CA PRO A 392 -24.97 16.67 -34.18
C PRO A 392 -25.25 18.01 -33.50
N LEU A 393 -26.29 18.66 -34.02
CA LEU A 393 -26.84 19.95 -33.65
C LEU A 393 -27.31 20.01 -32.18
N VAL A 394 -27.13 21.20 -31.60
CA VAL A 394 -27.58 21.68 -30.29
C VAL A 394 -29.03 21.28 -29.96
N ARG A 395 -29.25 20.66 -28.78
CA ARG A 395 -30.58 20.50 -28.17
C ARG A 395 -30.89 21.69 -27.24
N GLN A 396 -32.15 22.13 -27.30
CA GLN A 396 -32.76 23.22 -26.54
C GLN A 396 -32.75 22.99 -25.01
N PRO A 397 -32.86 24.06 -24.19
CA PRO A 397 -32.90 23.97 -22.74
C PRO A 397 -34.21 23.35 -22.24
N VAL A 398 -34.10 22.38 -21.34
CA VAL A 398 -35.22 21.81 -20.58
C VAL A 398 -35.51 22.75 -19.40
N ALA A 399 -36.77 23.19 -19.28
CA ALA A 399 -37.27 23.92 -18.12
C ALA A 399 -37.23 23.00 -16.89
N VAL A 400 -36.67 23.51 -15.79
CA VAL A 400 -36.59 22.81 -14.50
C VAL A 400 -37.69 23.39 -13.61
N ASP A 401 -38.60 22.55 -13.14
CA ASP A 401 -39.54 22.91 -12.07
C ASP A 401 -38.79 23.07 -10.74
N PRO A 402 -39.14 24.06 -9.90
CA PRO A 402 -38.46 24.30 -8.62
C PRO A 402 -38.75 23.20 -7.59
N LEU A 403 -37.74 22.90 -6.76
CA LEU A 403 -37.77 21.88 -5.71
C LEU A 403 -38.58 22.34 -4.48
N PRO A 404 -39.13 21.41 -3.67
CA PRO A 404 -40.26 21.65 -2.77
C PRO A 404 -39.92 22.33 -1.43
N TRP A 405 -38.83 23.08 -1.34
CA TRP A 405 -38.45 23.81 -0.12
C TRP A 405 -38.16 25.29 -0.37
N GLU A 406 -38.61 25.83 -1.50
CA GLU A 406 -38.77 27.26 -1.70
C GLU A 406 -40.26 27.61 -1.67
N GLN A 407 -40.85 27.59 -0.48
CA GLN A 407 -42.05 28.37 -0.11
C GLN A 407 -41.89 28.90 1.31
#